data_AF-A0A444W2M5-F1
#
_entry.id   AF-A0A444W2M5-F1
#
_cell.length_a   1.000
_cell.length_b   1.000
_cell.length_c   1.000
_cell.angle_alpha   90.00
_cell.angle_beta   90.00
_cell.angle_gamma   90.00
#
_symmetry.space_group_name_H-M   'P 1'
#
loop_
_entity.id
_entity.type
_entity.pdbx_description
1 polymer ?
#
loop_
_entity_poly.entity_id
_entity_poly.type
_entity_poly.pdbx_seq_one_letter_code
_entity_poly.pdbx_strand_id
1 'polypeptide(L)' 'MVKEELTRKPLIVNLEMNDYNNFHEVILVAENLGDIPPNTALMKIKAGDKKYEIKITSDEQKNAVINFKYKE' A
#
# COMPACT_ATOMS: atom_id res chain seq x y z
N MET A 1 -3.09 -2.31 -14.53
CA MET A 1 -3.50 -2.05 -13.13
C MET A 1 -3.70 -3.40 -12.47
N VAL A 2 -2.91 -3.72 -11.44
CA VAL A 2 -3.08 -4.93 -10.63
C VAL A 2 -3.95 -4.53 -9.43
N LYS A 3 -5.02 -5.28 -9.18
CA LYS A 3 -5.95 -5.03 -8.08
C LYS A 3 -6.08 -6.32 -7.29
N GLU A 4 -5.84 -6.23 -5.99
CA GLU A 4 -5.87 -7.37 -5.07
C GLU A 4 -6.64 -6.98 -3.82
N GLU A 5 -7.40 -7.92 -3.25
CA GLU A 5 -8.16 -7.70 -2.02
C GLU A 5 -7.27 -7.92 -0.79
N LEU A 6 -7.38 -7.04 0.22
CA LEU A 6 -6.75 -7.29 1.50
C LEU A 6 -7.56 -8.30 2.29
N THR A 7 -6.89 -9.35 2.75
CA THR A 7 -7.48 -10.37 3.63
C THR A 7 -6.66 -10.49 4.91
N ARG A 8 -6.98 -11.48 5.75
CA ARG A 8 -6.13 -11.84 6.90
C ARG A 8 -4.77 -12.42 6.49
N LYS A 9 -4.61 -12.83 5.23
CA LYS A 9 -3.32 -13.26 4.68
C LYS A 9 -2.57 -12.02 4.17
N PRO A 10 -1.26 -11.90 4.45
CA PRO A 10 -0.46 -10.81 3.90
C PRO A 10 -0.47 -10.82 2.37
N LEU A 11 -0.74 -9.66 1.77
CA LEU A 11 -0.49 -9.42 0.35
C LEU A 11 0.98 -8.98 0.18
N ILE A 12 1.75 -9.72 -0.60
CA ILE A 12 3.17 -9.41 -0.87
C ILE A 12 3.28 -8.80 -2.26
N VAL A 13 3.77 -7.57 -2.33
CA VAL A 13 4.02 -6.85 -3.59
C VAL A 13 5.51 -6.54 -3.67
N ASN A 14 6.14 -6.97 -4.77
CA ASN A 14 7.52 -6.62 -5.08
C ASN A 14 7.51 -5.52 -6.15
N LEU A 15 8.09 -4.36 -5.82
CA LEU A 15 8.20 -3.22 -6.72
C LEU A 15 9.65 -3.14 -7.21
N GLU A 16 9.87 -3.28 -8.51
CA GLU A 16 11.18 -3.03 -9.12
C GLU A 16 11.38 -1.53 -9.32
N MET A 17 12.45 -0.98 -8.76
CA MET A 17 12.75 0.44 -8.83
C MET A 17 14.15 0.67 -9.40
N ASN A 18 14.22 1.48 -10.45
CA ASN A 18 15.46 1.89 -11.13
C ASN A 18 15.24 3.27 -11.79
N ASP A 19 16.25 3.80 -12.49
CA ASP A 19 16.16 5.14 -13.10
C ASP A 19 15.04 5.28 -14.13
N TYR A 20 14.65 4.18 -14.78
CA TYR A 20 13.54 4.12 -15.74
C TYR A 20 12.19 3.85 -15.05
N ASN A 21 12.19 3.13 -13.93
CA ASN A 21 11.03 2.76 -13.12
C ASN A 21 11.11 3.41 -11.73
N ASN A 22 11.23 4.73 -11.70
CA ASN A 22 11.52 5.48 -10.48
C ASN A 22 10.27 5.87 -9.66
N PHE A 23 9.08 5.52 -10.12
CA PHE A 23 7.82 5.87 -9.47
C PHE A 23 6.85 4.69 -9.44
N HIS A 24 6.34 4.38 -8.26
CA HIS A 24 5.20 3.48 -8.07
C HIS A 24 4.20 4.11 -7.11
N GLU A 25 2.92 3.87 -7.37
CA GLU A 25 1.82 4.31 -6.53
C GLU A 25 1.05 3.07 -6.03
N VAL A 26 0.83 3.01 -4.73
CA VAL A 26 -0.03 2.02 -4.09
C VAL A 26 -1.20 2.76 -3.46
N ILE A 27 -2.41 2.42 -3.91
CA ILE A 27 -3.65 3.00 -3.41
C ILE A 27 -4.39 1.93 -2.61
N LEU A 28 -4.71 2.24 -1.36
CA LEU A 28 -5.69 1.48 -0.60
C LEU A 28 -7.05 2.16 -0.74
N VAL A 29 -7.97 1.46 -1.40
CA VAL A 29 -9.35 1.89 -1.61
C VAL A 29 -10.26 1.07 -0.71
N ALA A 30 -11.16 1.72 0.01
CA ALA A 30 -12.24 1.03 0.70
C ALA A 30 -13.43 0.93 -0.26
N GLU A 31 -13.52 -0.18 -1.01
CA GLU A 31 -14.66 -0.42 -1.93
C GLU A 31 -15.96 -0.76 -1.18
N ASN A 32 -15.86 -1.13 0.09
CA ASN A 32 -16.93 -1.30 1.05
C ASN A 32 -16.38 -1.05 2.46
N LEU A 33 -17.25 -0.86 3.46
CA LEU A 33 -16.86 -0.69 4.88
C LEU A 33 -16.61 -2.03 5.61
N GLY A 34 -16.81 -3.17 4.94
CA GLY A 34 -16.95 -4.46 5.60
C GLY A 34 -18.06 -4.46 6.65
N ASP A 35 -18.00 -5.40 7.60
CA ASP A 35 -18.90 -5.42 8.77
C ASP A 35 -18.45 -4.45 9.88
N ILE A 36 -17.16 -4.09 9.92
CA ILE A 36 -16.56 -3.26 10.97
C ILE A 36 -15.71 -2.16 10.32
N PRO A 37 -16.26 -0.95 10.13
CA PRO A 37 -15.47 0.21 9.77
C PRO A 37 -14.52 0.61 10.91
N PRO A 38 -13.36 1.25 10.62
CA PRO A 38 -12.79 1.51 9.29
C PRO A 38 -11.93 0.34 8.77
N ASN A 39 -11.71 0.28 7.45
CA ASN A 39 -10.76 -0.68 6.87
C ASN A 39 -9.34 -0.28 7.25
N THR A 40 -8.63 -1.18 7.93
CA THR A 40 -7.27 -0.91 8.40
C THR A 40 -6.28 -1.90 7.81
N ALA A 41 -5.07 -1.41 7.52
CA ALA A 41 -3.97 -2.22 7.03
C ALA A 41 -2.67 -1.83 7.72
N LEU A 42 -1.76 -2.80 7.81
CA LEU A 42 -0.38 -2.58 8.21
C LEU A 42 0.52 -2.84 7.02
N MET A 43 1.11 -1.79 6.46
CA MET A 43 2.09 -1.93 5.38
C MET A 43 3.49 -1.94 5.96
N LYS A 44 4.24 -3.01 5.69
CA LYS A 44 5.66 -3.14 6.03
C LYS A 44 6.48 -3.05 4.76
N ILE A 45 7.38 -2.07 4.69
CA ILE A 45 8.22 -1.82 3.53
C ILE A 45 9.65 -2.18 3.88
N LYS A 46 10.31 -2.97 3.02
CA LYS A 46 11.74 -3.23 3.08
C LYS A 46 12.37 -2.71 1.79
N ALA A 47 13.21 -1.69 1.90
CA ALA A 47 13.92 -1.07 0.78
C ALA A 47 15.42 -1.08 1.09
N GLY A 48 16.14 -2.10 0.60
CA GLY A 48 17.50 -2.39 1.05
C GLY A 48 17.54 -2.64 2.56
N ASP A 49 18.36 -1.85 3.27
CA ASP A 49 18.48 -1.90 4.73
C ASP A 49 17.42 -1.07 5.46
N LYS A 50 16.66 -0.23 4.74
CA LYS A 50 15.62 0.61 5.32
C LYS A 50 14.34 -0.20 5.51
N LYS A 51 13.73 -0.06 6.68
CA LYS A 51 12.45 -0.65 7.02
C LYS A 51 11.48 0.43 7.45
N TYR A 52 10.26 0.38 6.93
CA TYR A 52 9.18 1.28 7.32
C TYR A 52 7.95 0.47 7.69
N GLU A 53 7.19 0.99 8.65
CA GLU A 53 5.90 0.45 9.03
C GLU A 53 4.88 1.58 9.01
N ILE A 54 3.82 1.39 8.23
CA ILE A 54 2.78 2.40 8.02
C ILE A 54 1.44 1.77 8.39
N LYS A 55 0.76 2.37 9.36
CA LYS A 55 -0.64 2.06 9.68
C LYS A 55 -1.52 2.88 8.74
N ILE A 56 -2.38 2.18 8.01
CA ILE A 56 -3.25 2.77 7.01
C ILE A 56 -4.69 2.54 7.45
N THR A 57 -5.50 3.58 7.34
CA THR A 57 -6.95 3.54 7.58
C THR A 57 -7.65 4.12 6.37
N SER A 58 -8.64 3.42 5.85
CA SER A 58 -9.53 3.86 4.77
C SER A 58 -11.00 3.60 5.12
N ASP A 59 -11.87 4.41 4.52
CA ASP A 59 -13.32 4.32 4.59
C ASP A 59 -13.92 4.79 3.24
N GLU A 60 -15.25 4.76 3.09
CA GLU A 60 -15.93 5.17 1.85
C GLU A 60 -15.61 6.60 1.39
N GLN A 61 -15.15 7.47 2.29
CA GLN A 61 -14.83 8.87 1.99
C GLN A 61 -13.32 9.09 1.86
N LYS A 62 -12.49 8.18 2.37
CA LYS A 62 -11.05 8.36 2.50
C LYS A 62 -10.28 7.14 1.97
N ASN A 63 -9.57 7.38 0.87
CA ASN A 63 -8.54 6.48 0.37
C ASN A 63 -7.16 6.86 0.94
N ALA A 64 -6.24 5.90 0.93
CA ALA A 64 -4.84 6.14 1.25
C ALA A 64 -3.97 5.92 0.02
N VAL A 65 -3.07 6.87 -0.26
CA VAL A 65 -2.14 6.81 -1.38
C VAL A 65 -0.72 6.82 -0.86
N ILE A 66 0.08 5.84 -1.27
CA ILE A 66 1.48 5.71 -0.90
C ILE A 66 2.32 5.79 -2.17
N ASN A 67 3.14 6.83 -2.26
CA ASN A 67 4.01 7.11 -3.38
C ASN A 67 5.44 6.65 -3.08
N PHE A 68 5.94 5.71 -3.86
CA PHE A 68 7.32 5.27 -3.84
C PHE A 68 8.07 6.01 -4.93
N LYS A 69 9.06 6.82 -4.54
CA LYS A 69 9.94 7.55 -5.45
C LYS A 69 11.37 7.08 -5.23
N TYR A 70 11.98 6.55 -6.28
CA TYR A 70 13.41 6.28 -6.29
C TYR A 70 14.12 7.63 -6.37
N LYS A 71 15.06 7.85 -5.46
CA LYS A 71 15.94 9.02 -5.49
C LYS A 71 17.35 8.50 -5.32
N GLU A 72 18.19 8.80 -6.30
CA GLU A 72 19.64 8.58 -6.26
C GLU A 72 20.27 9.29 -5.04
#